data_AF-A0A2V6X1C2-F1
#
_entry.id   AF-A0A2V6X1C2-F1
#
_cell.length_a   1.000
_cell.length_b   1.000
_cell.length_c   1.000
_cell.angle_alpha   90.00
_cell.angle_beta   90.00
_cell.angle_gamma   90.00
#
_symmetry.space_group_name_H-M   'P 1'
#
loop_
_entity.id
_entity.type
_entity.pdbx_description
1 polymer ?
#
loop_
_entity_poly.entity_id
_entity_poly.type
_entity_poly.pdbx_seq_one_letter_code
_entity_poly.pdbx_strand_id
1 'polypeptide(L)'
;MRTRVALVTLALGLVATPARAGLADRIGATFGLMEAELVKAFEPREGIIVAVEGTTLYLDFSAKDEIKVGQEFTVFRKGDVFRHPLTGKPLGRYEEVLGYAHVLRVEPKFTAAKFVAIDGKRAPDVEDGVRITRGRIKVAVTPLIDLTKSDADLRRVPFLLSTALDRTKRFQVADPLTVLDLFGS
;
A
#
# COMPACT_ATOMS: atom_id res chain seq x y z
N MET A 1 -44.95 60.08 -37.58
CA MET A 1 -44.00 59.30 -38.42
C MET A 1 -42.82 58.94 -37.52
N ARG A 2 -42.74 57.75 -36.92
CA ARG A 2 -42.26 56.46 -37.45
C ARG A 2 -40.82 56.49 -38.01
N THR A 3 -39.84 56.13 -37.18
CA THR A 3 -38.66 55.26 -37.51
C THR A 3 -37.89 54.97 -36.20
N ARG A 4 -38.16 53.86 -35.50
CA ARG A 4 -37.48 52.54 -35.58
C ARG A 4 -36.04 52.51 -35.04
N VAL A 5 -35.94 52.10 -33.76
CA VAL A 5 -35.05 51.08 -33.15
C VAL A 5 -33.67 50.87 -33.77
N ALA A 6 -32.64 51.08 -32.94
CA ALA A 6 -31.40 50.30 -32.99
C ALA A 6 -30.96 50.00 -31.55
N LEU A 7 -31.55 48.96 -30.96
CA LEU A 7 -31.12 48.43 -29.67
C LEU A 7 -29.92 47.51 -29.95
N VAL A 8 -28.71 48.03 -29.75
CA VAL A 8 -27.47 47.25 -29.87
C VAL A 8 -27.33 46.37 -28.63
N THR A 9 -27.80 45.13 -28.72
CA THR A 9 -27.53 44.09 -27.73
C THR A 9 -26.05 43.68 -27.82
N LEU A 10 -25.25 44.19 -26.89
CA LEU A 10 -23.89 43.71 -26.65
C LEU A 10 -23.96 42.31 -26.03
N ALA A 11 -24.03 41.29 -26.88
CA ALA A 11 -23.90 39.90 -26.45
C ALA A 11 -22.43 39.66 -26.05
N LEU A 12 -22.14 39.85 -24.76
CA LEU A 12 -20.86 39.48 -24.15
C LEU A 12 -20.76 37.95 -24.16
N GLY A 13 -20.12 37.40 -25.20
CA GLY A 13 -19.85 35.98 -25.32
C GLY A 13 -18.96 35.52 -24.17
N LEU A 14 -19.56 34.88 -23.16
CA LEU A 14 -18.85 34.21 -22.07
C LEU A 14 -18.22 32.93 -22.64
N VAL A 15 -17.04 33.07 -23.25
CA VAL A 15 -16.24 31.90 -23.64
C VAL A 15 -15.71 31.29 -22.35
N ALA A 16 -16.37 30.23 -21.89
CA ALA A 16 -15.89 29.40 -20.78
C ALA A 16 -14.58 28.74 -21.22
N THR A 17 -13.46 29.42 -20.98
CA THR A 17 -12.14 28.80 -21.12
C THR A 17 -12.05 27.72 -20.02
N PRO A 18 -11.73 26.46 -20.36
CA PRO A 18 -11.61 25.43 -19.33
C PRO A 18 -10.52 25.87 -18.36
N ALA A 19 -10.89 26.05 -17.10
CA ALA A 19 -9.96 26.40 -16.03
C ALA A 19 -8.83 25.37 -16.03
N ARG A 20 -7.63 25.81 -16.43
CA ARG A 20 -6.46 24.95 -16.46
C ARG A 20 -6.04 24.77 -15.02
N ALA A 21 -6.21 23.55 -14.48
CA ALA A 21 -5.84 23.21 -13.12
C ALA A 21 -4.46 23.80 -12.77
N GLY A 22 -4.34 24.42 -11.60
CA GLY A 22 -3.10 25.03 -11.16
C GLY A 22 -1.99 23.99 -11.02
N LEU A 23 -0.74 24.44 -10.87
CA LEU A 23 0.38 23.53 -10.62
C LEU A 23 0.17 22.76 -9.29
N ALA A 24 -0.36 23.43 -8.27
CA ALA A 24 -0.70 22.81 -6.98
C ALA A 24 -1.76 21.70 -7.12
N ASP A 25 -2.81 21.93 -7.90
CA ASP A 25 -3.88 20.94 -8.14
C ASP A 25 -3.34 19.70 -8.84
N ARG A 26 -2.43 19.89 -9.81
CA ARG A 26 -1.79 18.78 -10.54
C ARG A 26 -0.87 17.97 -9.66
N ILE A 27 -0.04 18.62 -8.84
CA ILE A 27 0.85 17.95 -7.89
C ILE A 27 0.02 17.14 -6.88
N GLY A 28 -1.04 17.74 -6.32
CA GLY A 28 -1.97 17.06 -5.42
C GLY A 28 -2.62 15.84 -6.05
N ALA A 29 -3.07 15.95 -7.31
CA ALA A 29 -3.65 14.83 -8.05
C ALA A 29 -2.64 13.69 -8.28
N THR A 30 -1.37 13.99 -8.59
CA THR A 30 -0.32 12.98 -8.74
C THR A 30 -0.12 12.19 -7.45
N PHE A 31 -0.04 12.87 -6.30
CA PHE A 31 0.08 12.19 -5.00
C PHE A 31 -1.15 11.33 -4.69
N GLY A 32 -2.36 11.79 -5.03
CA GLY A 32 -3.58 11.00 -4.85
C GLY A 32 -3.59 9.71 -5.69
N LEU A 33 -3.07 9.74 -6.91
CA LEU A 33 -2.92 8.54 -7.75
C LEU A 33 -1.90 7.56 -7.16
N MET A 34 -0.76 8.07 -6.67
CA MET A 34 0.26 7.25 -6.00
C MET A 34 -0.29 6.60 -4.72
N GLU A 35 -1.05 7.35 -3.93
CA GLU A 35 -1.72 6.86 -2.73
C GLU A 35 -2.66 5.70 -3.06
N ALA A 36 -3.51 5.85 -4.08
CA ALA A 36 -4.44 4.82 -4.51
C ALA A 36 -3.73 3.54 -4.96
N GLU A 37 -2.65 3.66 -5.76
CA GLU A 37 -1.88 2.50 -6.20
C GLU A 37 -1.20 1.77 -5.04
N LEU A 38 -0.67 2.53 -4.07
CA LEU A 38 -0.04 1.94 -2.90
C LEU A 38 -1.04 1.22 -2.01
N VAL A 39 -2.22 1.81 -1.76
CA VAL A 39 -3.30 1.14 -1.00
C VAL A 39 -3.68 -0.17 -1.67
N LYS A 40 -3.85 -0.16 -2.99
CA LYS A 40 -4.16 -1.36 -3.78
C LYS A 40 -3.11 -2.46 -3.61
N ALA A 41 -1.82 -2.08 -3.58
CA ALA A 41 -0.72 -3.02 -3.39
C ALA A 41 -0.69 -3.68 -2.00
N PHE A 42 -1.34 -3.10 -1.00
CA PHE A 42 -1.39 -3.61 0.38
C PHE A 42 -2.79 -4.01 0.84
N GLU A 43 -3.69 -4.29 -0.11
CA GLU A 43 -4.99 -4.87 0.17
C GLU A 43 -4.84 -6.16 0.98
N PRO A 44 -5.58 -6.33 2.08
CA PRO A 44 -5.49 -7.54 2.87
C PRO A 44 -5.92 -8.76 2.06
N ARG A 45 -5.05 -9.76 1.99
CA ARG A 45 -5.27 -11.03 1.30
C ARG A 45 -4.78 -12.16 2.18
N GLU A 46 -5.41 -13.30 2.08
CA GLU A 46 -5.05 -14.51 2.82
C GLU A 46 -5.23 -15.72 1.91
N GLY A 47 -4.30 -16.65 1.97
CA GLY A 47 -4.27 -17.86 1.15
C GLY A 47 -3.40 -18.92 1.81
N ILE A 48 -3.07 -19.96 1.05
CA ILE A 48 -2.26 -21.08 1.54
C ILE A 48 -1.09 -21.38 0.61
N ILE A 49 -0.10 -22.09 1.15
CA ILE A 49 0.98 -22.71 0.37
C ILE A 49 0.46 -24.04 -0.19
N VAL A 50 0.47 -24.19 -1.52
CA VAL A 50 0.02 -25.41 -2.20
C VAL A 50 1.17 -26.36 -2.55
N ALA A 51 2.40 -25.84 -2.63
CA ALA A 51 3.61 -26.64 -2.81
C ALA A 51 4.85 -25.88 -2.32
N VAL A 52 5.87 -26.64 -1.93
CA VAL A 52 7.19 -26.14 -1.49
C VAL A 52 8.28 -26.87 -2.26
N GLU A 53 9.16 -26.12 -2.92
CA GLU A 53 10.34 -26.65 -3.63
C GLU A 53 11.59 -25.88 -3.20
N GLY A 54 12.36 -26.45 -2.27
CA GLY A 54 13.52 -25.79 -1.69
C GLY A 54 13.11 -24.48 -0.98
N THR A 55 13.52 -23.33 -1.52
CA THR A 55 13.14 -22.00 -1.02
C THR A 55 11.99 -21.36 -1.81
N THR A 56 11.42 -22.06 -2.79
CA THR A 56 10.33 -21.57 -3.62
C THR A 56 9.00 -22.07 -3.06
N LEU A 57 8.08 -21.13 -2.84
CA LEU A 57 6.71 -21.40 -2.39
C LEU A 57 5.76 -21.17 -3.56
N TYR A 58 4.80 -22.08 -3.70
CA TYR A 58 3.68 -21.93 -4.62
C TYR A 58 2.44 -21.61 -3.81
N LEU A 59 1.83 -20.47 -4.08
CA LEU A 59 0.69 -19.93 -3.33
C LEU A 59 -0.61 -20.13 -4.12
N ASP A 60 -1.72 -20.36 -3.40
CA ASP A 60 -3.08 -20.44 -3.94
C ASP A 60 -3.63 -19.06 -4.35
N PHE A 61 -2.92 -18.41 -5.26
CA PHE A 61 -3.33 -17.15 -5.86
C PHE A 61 -3.02 -17.18 -7.35
N SER A 62 -3.94 -16.66 -8.13
CA SER A 62 -3.90 -16.62 -9.60
C SER A 62 -3.72 -15.19 -10.11
N ALA A 63 -3.55 -15.05 -11.42
CA ALA A 63 -3.56 -13.75 -12.10
C ALA A 63 -4.85 -12.93 -11.88
N LYS A 64 -5.96 -13.56 -11.46
CA LYS A 64 -7.22 -12.86 -11.15
C LYS A 64 -7.18 -12.15 -9.79
N ASP A 65 -6.26 -12.54 -8.92
CA ASP A 65 -6.16 -12.02 -7.55
C ASP A 65 -5.38 -10.70 -7.46
N GLU A 66 -5.03 -10.13 -8.62
CA GLU A 66 -4.33 -8.84 -8.77
C GLU A 66 -3.02 -8.75 -7.97
N ILE A 67 -2.36 -9.88 -7.74
CA ILE A 67 -1.04 -9.93 -7.14
C ILE A 67 -0.01 -9.36 -8.10
N LYS A 68 0.92 -8.56 -7.56
CA LYS A 68 2.03 -7.97 -8.30
C LYS A 68 3.35 -8.62 -7.90
N VAL A 69 4.25 -8.75 -8.86
CA VAL A 69 5.65 -9.12 -8.61
C VAL A 69 6.27 -8.12 -7.63
N GLY A 70 7.07 -8.62 -6.68
CA GLY A 70 7.68 -7.82 -5.63
C GLY A 70 6.82 -7.63 -4.37
N GLN A 71 5.54 -8.02 -4.39
CA GLN A 71 4.73 -8.07 -3.16
C GLN A 71 5.26 -9.10 -2.18
N GLU A 72 5.06 -8.84 -0.89
CA GLU A 72 5.48 -9.72 0.18
C GLU A 72 4.28 -10.18 1.01
N PHE A 73 4.23 -11.47 1.30
CA PHE A 73 3.26 -12.09 2.19
C PHE A 73 3.95 -12.57 3.46
N THR A 74 3.31 -12.40 4.61
CA THR A 74 3.71 -13.07 5.85
C THR A 74 3.32 -14.54 5.78
N VAL A 75 4.28 -15.44 5.99
CA VAL A 75 4.05 -16.89 6.07
C VAL A 75 3.86 -17.29 7.53
N PHE A 76 2.81 -18.05 7.83
CA PHE A 76 2.46 -18.43 9.18
C PHE A 76 1.88 -19.83 9.27
N ARG A 77 2.14 -20.53 10.37
CA ARG A 77 1.55 -21.84 10.68
C ARG A 77 0.41 -21.68 11.69
N LYS A 78 -0.75 -22.23 11.37
CA LYS A 78 -1.87 -22.33 12.32
C LYS A 78 -1.56 -23.43 13.34
N GLY A 79 -1.58 -23.07 14.61
CA GLY A 79 -1.41 -23.98 15.73
C GLY A 79 -2.73 -24.41 16.36
N ASP A 80 -2.66 -24.69 17.65
CA ASP A 80 -3.78 -25.19 18.44
C ASP A 80 -4.92 -24.17 18.56
N VAL A 81 -6.12 -24.70 18.81
CA VAL A 81 -7.31 -23.89 19.05
C VAL A 81 -7.19 -23.22 20.42
N PHE A 82 -7.19 -21.89 20.44
CA PHE A 82 -7.27 -21.12 21.67
C PHE A 82 -8.70 -21.17 22.20
N ARG A 83 -8.88 -21.64 23.43
CA ARG A 83 -10.20 -21.82 24.07
C ARG A 83 -10.35 -20.94 25.29
N HIS A 84 -11.57 -20.44 25.51
CA HIS A 84 -11.90 -19.71 26.71
C HIS A 84 -11.74 -20.62 27.95
N PRO A 85 -10.98 -20.23 28.98
CA PRO A 85 -10.64 -21.13 30.09
C PRO A 85 -11.86 -21.61 30.88
N LEU A 86 -12.87 -20.75 31.06
CA LEU A 86 -14.10 -21.10 31.80
C LEU A 86 -15.18 -21.79 30.97
N THR A 87 -15.31 -21.49 29.66
CA THR A 87 -16.46 -21.94 28.85
C THR A 87 -16.09 -23.00 27.81
N GLY A 88 -14.80 -23.22 27.56
CA GLY A 88 -14.30 -24.15 26.54
C GLY A 88 -14.56 -23.72 25.09
N LYS A 89 -15.26 -22.59 24.86
CA LYS A 89 -15.59 -22.08 23.53
C LYS A 89 -14.31 -21.72 22.77
N PRO A 90 -14.20 -22.09 21.48
CA PRO A 90 -13.07 -21.69 20.66
C PRO A 90 -13.09 -20.18 20.42
N LEU A 91 -11.99 -19.51 20.73
CA LEU A 91 -11.79 -18.06 20.52
C LEU A 91 -10.92 -17.77 19.30
N GLY A 92 -10.17 -18.75 18.81
CA GLY A 92 -9.31 -18.63 17.65
C GLY A 92 -8.31 -19.77 17.56
N ARG A 93 -7.24 -19.56 16.79
CA ARG A 93 -6.07 -20.44 16.75
C ARG A 93 -4.81 -19.64 17.01
N TYR A 94 -3.82 -20.26 17.62
CA TYR A 94 -2.49 -19.68 17.66
C TYR A 94 -1.91 -19.63 16.25
N GLU A 95 -1.09 -18.61 15.98
CA GLU A 95 -0.36 -18.47 14.72
C GLU A 95 1.11 -18.27 15.05
N GLU A 96 1.96 -19.04 14.39
CA GLU A 96 3.40 -18.81 14.43
C GLU A 96 3.85 -18.22 13.08
N VAL A 97 4.46 -17.05 13.10
CA VAL A 97 5.09 -16.48 11.91
C VAL A 97 6.41 -17.20 11.63
N LEU A 98 6.53 -17.75 10.42
CA LEU A 98 7.71 -18.51 9.97
C LEU A 98 8.68 -17.64 9.17
N GLY A 99 8.16 -16.66 8.44
CA GLY A 99 8.93 -15.80 7.56
C GLY A 99 8.06 -15.05 6.57
N TYR A 100 8.63 -14.76 5.41
CA TYR A 100 8.02 -13.96 4.36
C TYR A 100 8.12 -14.64 3.01
N ALA A 101 7.15 -14.39 2.13
CA ALA A 101 7.12 -14.91 0.76
C ALA A 101 7.14 -13.72 -0.21
N HIS A 102 8.28 -13.53 -0.88
CA HIS A 102 8.48 -12.46 -1.86
C HIS A 102 8.08 -12.94 -3.26
N VAL A 103 7.03 -12.36 -3.83
CA VAL A 103 6.47 -12.78 -5.12
C VAL A 103 7.47 -12.58 -6.25
N LEU A 104 7.82 -13.67 -6.94
CA LEU A 104 8.73 -13.69 -8.09
C LEU A 104 7.97 -13.60 -9.41
N ARG A 105 6.86 -14.34 -9.54
CA ARG A 105 6.02 -14.37 -10.74
C ARG A 105 4.60 -14.79 -10.38
N VAL A 106 3.65 -14.32 -11.19
CA VAL A 106 2.23 -14.64 -11.06
C VAL A 106 1.81 -15.40 -12.31
N GLU A 107 1.32 -16.62 -12.13
CA GLU A 107 0.86 -17.50 -13.19
C GLU A 107 -0.67 -17.53 -13.24
N PRO A 108 -1.27 -18.05 -14.32
CA PRO A 108 -2.73 -18.12 -14.45
C PRO A 108 -3.44 -18.93 -13.34
N LYS A 109 -2.72 -19.82 -12.65
CA LYS A 109 -3.29 -20.74 -11.64
C LYS A 109 -2.61 -20.70 -10.27
N PHE A 110 -1.44 -20.09 -10.15
CA PHE A 110 -0.68 -20.05 -8.91
C PHE A 110 0.28 -18.86 -8.91
N THR A 111 0.85 -18.55 -7.76
CA THR A 111 1.87 -17.52 -7.62
C THR A 111 3.13 -18.15 -7.06
N ALA A 112 4.27 -17.90 -7.70
CA ALA A 112 5.56 -18.39 -7.23
C ALA A 112 6.27 -17.29 -6.44
N ALA A 113 6.71 -17.62 -5.22
CA ALA A 113 7.37 -16.69 -4.31
C ALA A 113 8.63 -17.30 -3.70
N LYS A 114 9.62 -16.45 -3.41
CA LYS A 114 10.81 -16.84 -2.65
C LYS A 114 10.53 -16.74 -1.16
N PHE A 115 10.79 -17.81 -0.42
CA PHE A 115 10.74 -17.80 1.03
C PHE A 115 11.96 -17.07 1.62
N VAL A 116 11.71 -16.18 2.57
CA VAL A 116 12.69 -15.49 3.40
C VAL A 116 12.40 -15.88 4.85
N ALA A 117 13.28 -16.69 5.42
CA ALA A 117 13.11 -17.22 6.77
C ALA A 117 13.35 -16.15 7.84
N ILE A 118 12.65 -16.27 8.97
CA ILE A 118 13.06 -15.62 10.21
C ILE A 118 13.98 -16.59 10.97
N ASP A 119 15.10 -16.09 11.46
CA ASP A 119 16.08 -16.91 12.18
C ASP A 119 15.44 -17.66 13.37
N GLY A 120 15.77 -18.94 13.48
CA GLY A 120 15.25 -19.83 14.53
C GLY A 120 13.80 -20.29 14.33
N LYS A 121 13.18 -19.99 13.18
CA LYS A 121 11.85 -20.50 12.82
C LYS A 121 11.91 -21.76 11.97
N ARG A 122 10.81 -22.52 12.02
CA ARG A 122 10.62 -23.74 11.23
C ARG A 122 10.47 -23.40 9.75
N ALA A 123 10.87 -24.34 8.89
CA ALA A 123 10.60 -24.25 7.46
C ALA A 123 9.08 -24.30 7.17
N PRO A 124 8.62 -23.61 6.12
CA PRO A 124 7.23 -23.66 5.69
C PRO A 124 6.89 -25.02 5.11
N ASP A 125 5.62 -25.39 5.21
CA ASP A 125 5.06 -26.64 4.69
C ASP A 125 3.79 -26.35 3.86
N VAL A 126 3.32 -27.36 3.15
CA VAL A 126 2.03 -27.29 2.44
C VAL A 126 0.91 -27.04 3.47
N GLU A 127 -0.11 -26.30 3.05
CA GLU A 127 -1.24 -25.83 3.89
C GLU A 127 -0.89 -24.74 4.93
N ASP A 128 0.37 -24.35 5.09
CA ASP A 128 0.71 -23.15 5.86
C ASP A 128 0.06 -21.92 5.22
N GLY A 129 -0.31 -20.96 6.07
CA GLY A 129 -0.99 -19.75 5.66
C GLY A 129 -0.03 -18.70 5.13
N VAL A 130 -0.50 -17.93 4.14
CA VAL A 130 0.14 -16.70 3.68
C VAL A 130 -0.83 -15.54 3.78
N ARG A 131 -0.38 -14.38 4.23
CA ARG A 131 -1.24 -13.19 4.30
C ARG A 131 -0.53 -11.87 4.09
N ILE A 132 -1.28 -10.92 3.54
CA ILE A 132 -1.08 -9.48 3.78
C ILE A 132 -1.98 -9.14 4.97
N THR A 133 -1.38 -8.63 6.06
CA THR A 133 -2.10 -8.37 7.32
C THR A 133 -3.33 -7.48 7.13
N ARG A 134 -4.41 -7.71 7.86
CA ARG A 134 -5.55 -6.78 7.92
C ARG A 134 -5.25 -5.55 8.79
N GLY A 135 -4.35 -5.68 9.77
CA GLY A 135 -3.95 -4.60 10.68
C GLY A 135 -3.10 -3.54 9.98
N ARG A 136 -3.00 -2.35 10.57
CA ARG A 136 -2.25 -1.23 9.97
C ARG A 136 -0.76 -1.57 9.80
N ILE A 137 -0.19 -1.17 8.68
CA ILE A 137 1.22 -1.37 8.35
C ILE A 137 2.02 -0.20 8.93
N LYS A 138 2.97 -0.48 9.81
CA LYS A 138 3.85 0.53 10.35
C LYS A 138 4.92 0.87 9.32
N VAL A 139 5.06 2.15 8.99
CA VAL A 139 6.05 2.63 8.02
C VAL A 139 6.74 3.87 8.55
N ALA A 140 7.99 4.08 8.16
CA ALA A 140 8.74 5.29 8.41
C ALA A 140 9.12 5.91 7.07
N VAL A 141 8.95 7.23 6.95
CA VAL A 141 9.41 7.98 5.78
C VAL A 141 10.64 8.75 6.22
N THR A 142 11.76 8.49 5.56
CA THR A 142 13.01 9.17 5.89
C THR A 142 13.00 10.62 5.38
N PRO A 143 13.68 11.54 6.08
CA PRO A 143 13.92 12.87 5.57
C PRO A 143 14.80 12.81 4.32
N LEU A 144 14.60 13.76 3.40
CA LEU A 144 15.41 13.86 2.17
C LEU A 144 16.60 14.78 2.41
N ILE A 145 17.76 14.39 1.85
CA ILE A 145 18.91 15.26 1.69
C ILE A 145 18.83 15.87 0.29
N ASP A 146 18.62 17.19 0.21
CA ASP A 146 18.57 17.88 -1.07
C ASP A 146 19.98 18.19 -1.58
N LEU A 147 20.35 17.56 -2.70
CA LEU A 147 21.61 17.77 -3.40
C LEU A 147 21.42 18.53 -4.73
N THR A 148 20.19 18.91 -5.07
CA THR A 148 19.82 19.37 -6.41
C THR A 148 20.08 20.85 -6.67
N LYS A 149 20.44 21.62 -5.62
CA LYS A 149 20.61 23.09 -5.65
C LYS A 149 19.42 23.84 -6.27
N SER A 150 18.24 23.19 -6.25
CA SER A 150 17.00 23.75 -6.76
C SER A 150 16.38 24.69 -5.73
N ASP A 151 15.63 25.70 -6.19
CA ASP A 151 14.81 26.54 -5.30
C ASP A 151 13.54 25.82 -4.80
N ALA A 152 13.31 24.57 -5.22
CA ALA A 152 12.18 23.78 -4.77
C ALA A 152 12.36 23.31 -3.32
N ASP A 153 11.35 23.51 -2.48
CA ASP A 153 11.39 23.07 -1.07
C ASP A 153 11.09 21.57 -0.92
N LEU A 154 12.07 20.73 -1.26
CA LEU A 154 11.96 19.26 -1.21
C LEU A 154 11.82 18.71 0.21
N ARG A 155 12.17 19.50 1.24
CA ARG A 155 12.03 19.13 2.65
C ARG A 155 10.60 18.83 3.07
N ARG A 156 9.61 19.34 2.33
CA ARG A 156 8.18 19.11 2.59
C ARG A 156 7.68 17.77 2.07
N VAL A 157 8.38 17.15 1.11
CA VAL A 157 7.92 15.92 0.44
C VAL A 157 7.73 14.76 1.42
N PRO A 158 8.67 14.46 2.36
CA PRO A 158 8.46 13.41 3.37
C PRO A 158 7.19 13.60 4.20
N PHE A 159 6.89 14.84 4.59
CA PHE A 159 5.70 15.16 5.38
C PHE A 159 4.41 15.00 4.58
N LEU A 160 4.42 15.42 3.31
CA LEU A 160 3.28 15.24 2.41
C LEU A 160 3.01 13.75 2.15
N LEU A 161 4.05 12.97 1.89
CA LEU A 161 3.95 11.53 1.72
C LEU A 161 3.43 10.86 3.00
N SER A 162 4.01 11.20 4.15
CA SER A 162 3.56 10.66 5.44
C SER A 162 2.09 10.96 5.72
N THR A 163 1.65 12.19 5.41
CA THR A 163 0.25 12.60 5.57
C THR A 163 -0.67 11.83 4.63
N ALA A 164 -0.28 11.64 3.36
CA ALA A 164 -1.06 10.86 2.40
C ALA A 164 -1.19 9.41 2.87
N LEU A 165 -0.08 8.78 3.27
CA LEU A 165 -0.08 7.41 3.78
C LEU A 165 -0.93 7.23 5.03
N ASP A 166 -0.84 8.11 6.02
CA ASP A 166 -1.63 8.01 7.26
C ASP A 166 -3.14 8.23 7.01
N ARG A 167 -3.49 9.06 6.02
CA ARG A 167 -4.90 9.29 5.63
C ARG A 167 -5.59 8.04 5.11
N THR A 168 -4.86 7.15 4.44
CA THR A 168 -5.41 5.86 3.96
C THR A 168 -5.95 4.97 5.08
N LYS A 169 -5.53 5.21 6.34
CA LYS A 169 -5.74 4.33 7.51
C LYS A 169 -5.20 2.91 7.35
N ARG A 170 -4.54 2.60 6.22
CA ARG A 170 -3.83 1.36 5.96
C ARG A 170 -2.43 1.40 6.58
N PHE A 171 -1.81 2.56 6.57
CA PHE A 171 -0.49 2.79 7.13
C PHE A 171 -0.59 3.53 8.47
N GLN A 172 0.33 3.22 9.37
CA GLN A 172 0.63 3.99 10.56
C GLN A 172 2.03 4.53 10.39
N VAL A 173 2.13 5.82 10.09
CA VAL A 173 3.41 6.44 9.75
C VAL A 173 4.07 7.00 11.01
N ALA A 174 5.34 6.68 11.22
CA ALA A 174 6.14 7.34 12.25
C ALA A 174 6.37 8.81 11.87
N ASP A 175 6.40 9.71 12.85
CA ASP A 175 6.69 11.12 12.61
C ASP A 175 8.07 11.25 11.93
N PRO A 176 8.17 11.89 10.74
CA PRO A 176 9.44 12.10 10.05
C PRO A 176 10.53 12.75 10.91
N LEU A 177 10.17 13.60 11.88
CA LEU A 177 11.13 14.22 12.80
C LEU A 177 11.73 13.18 13.75
N THR A 178 10.91 12.29 14.31
CA THR A 178 11.38 11.17 15.15
C THR A 178 12.27 10.21 14.36
N VAL A 179 11.97 10.02 13.08
CA VAL A 179 12.80 9.20 12.18
C VAL A 179 14.17 9.85 11.97
N LEU A 180 14.23 11.18 11.80
CA LEU A 180 15.49 11.91 11.68
C LEU A 180 16.38 11.72 12.90
N ASP A 181 15.82 11.83 14.11
CA ASP A 181 16.57 11.64 15.36
C ASP A 181 17.18 10.23 15.46
N LEU A 182 16.50 9.23 14.93
CA LEU A 182 16.92 7.82 14.98
C LEU A 182 18.10 7.52 14.04
N PHE A 183 18.25 8.27 12.95
CA PHE A 183 19.36 8.14 11.99
C PHE A 183 20.45 9.21 12.16
N GLY A 184 20.21 10.23 13.00
CA GLY A 184 21.14 11.32 13.29
C GLY A 184 22.14 11.03 14.42
N SER A 185 22.06 9.86 15.06
CA SER A 185 22.97 9.38 16.10
C SER A 185 24.09 8.50 15.56
#